data_AF-A0A842Q3D4-F1
#
_entry.id   AF-A0A842Q3D4-F1
#
_cell.length_a   1.000
_cell.length_b   1.000
_cell.length_c   1.000
_cell.angle_alpha   90.00
_cell.angle_beta   90.00
_cell.angle_gamma   90.00
#
_symmetry.space_group_name_H-M   'P 1'
#
loop_
_entity.id
_entity.type
_entity.pdbx_description
1 polymer ?
#
loop_
_entity_poly.entity_id
_entity_poly.type
_entity_poly.pdbx_seq_one_letter_code
_entity_poly.pdbx_strand_id
1 'polypeptide(L)'
;MRSLDEKAGPAGLSKSRRERFDLANLTKAFEQIERDIQTKKLSKDEERKLVAKSKEIATRLYALKIIHKKEDRYRNISSQYDSIKAKMNGIFDLKSELGNKIGELKKSLDVLLNLRESLYEERRKIIREVREAAAKLEMVETQLNAIEFRRSRIQASEYRQRKQKESGERRESRYEVAQERAKRSKENQDRWNTLKEAALKKMSSGEKLTFEEMKLIFGDSNNPD
;
A
#
# COMPACT_ATOMS: atom_id res chain seq x y z
N MET A 1 38.05 36.14 -25.62
CA MET A 1 38.65 37.33 -24.97
C MET A 1 40.00 36.94 -24.43
N ARG A 2 41.09 37.62 -24.84
CA ARG A 2 42.47 37.27 -24.48
C ARG A 2 42.69 37.53 -22.98
N SER A 3 43.17 36.52 -22.28
CA SER A 3 43.65 36.57 -20.89
C SER A 3 44.68 37.69 -20.73
N LEU A 4 44.41 38.64 -19.83
CA LEU A 4 45.36 39.67 -19.39
C LEU A 4 46.28 39.18 -18.25
N ASP A 5 46.28 37.88 -17.96
CA ASP A 5 46.82 37.34 -16.71
C ASP A 5 48.30 36.88 -16.77
N GLU A 6 48.95 36.91 -17.94
CA GLU A 6 50.33 36.40 -18.07
C GLU A 6 51.46 37.42 -17.86
N LYS A 7 51.16 38.68 -17.48
CA LYS A 7 52.21 39.72 -17.31
C LYS A 7 52.46 40.19 -15.88
N ALA A 8 51.95 39.47 -14.88
CA ALA A 8 52.34 39.65 -13.47
C ALA A 8 53.46 38.68 -13.04
N GLY A 9 54.43 38.42 -13.91
CA GLY A 9 55.65 37.70 -13.54
C GLY A 9 56.54 38.52 -12.58
N PRO A 10 57.67 37.93 -12.10
CA PRO A 10 58.62 38.57 -11.17
C PRO A 10 59.09 39.97 -11.62
N ALA A 11 58.99 40.29 -12.91
CA ALA A 11 59.25 41.60 -13.49
C ALA A 11 58.35 42.74 -12.94
N GLY A 12 57.09 42.48 -12.59
CA GLY A 12 56.18 43.48 -12.02
C GLY A 12 56.50 43.81 -10.55
N LEU A 13 56.88 42.79 -9.78
CA LEU A 13 57.40 42.94 -8.42
C LEU A 13 58.74 43.69 -8.41
N SER A 14 59.65 43.37 -9.33
CA SER A 14 60.93 44.06 -9.50
C SER A 14 60.75 45.53 -9.93
N LYS A 15 59.78 45.84 -10.82
CA LYS A 15 59.45 47.22 -11.19
C LYS A 15 58.92 48.03 -10.02
N SER A 16 57.91 47.52 -9.31
CA SER A 16 57.33 48.25 -8.17
C SER A 16 58.34 48.44 -7.02
N ARG A 17 59.30 47.52 -6.85
CA ARG A 17 60.40 47.65 -5.87
C ARG A 17 61.41 48.72 -6.29
N ARG A 18 61.73 48.80 -7.59
CA ARG A 18 62.62 49.83 -8.16
C ARG A 18 61.99 51.22 -8.11
N GLU A 19 60.71 51.34 -8.43
CA GLU A 19 59.97 52.61 -8.38
C GLU A 19 59.80 53.14 -6.94
N ARG A 20 59.62 52.25 -5.94
CA ARG A 20 59.66 52.64 -4.52
C ARG A 20 61.03 53.11 -4.07
N PHE A 21 62.10 52.47 -4.55
CA PHE A 21 63.47 52.88 -4.28
C PHE A 21 63.77 54.25 -4.91
N ASP A 22 63.28 54.48 -6.13
CA ASP A 22 63.40 55.77 -6.83
C ASP A 22 62.61 56.89 -6.14
N LEU A 23 61.41 56.61 -5.60
CA LEU A 23 60.64 57.58 -4.81
C LEU A 23 61.40 58.02 -3.54
N ALA A 24 61.96 57.06 -2.78
CA ALA A 24 62.71 57.34 -1.56
C ALA A 24 63.99 58.12 -1.84
N ASN A 25 64.71 57.77 -2.92
CA ASN A 25 65.93 58.47 -3.31
C ASN A 25 65.66 59.88 -3.82
N LEU A 26 64.61 60.07 -4.62
CA LEU A 26 64.20 61.41 -5.08
C LEU A 26 63.74 62.29 -3.92
N THR A 27 63.05 61.71 -2.92
CA THR A 27 62.64 62.44 -1.69
C THR A 27 63.86 62.91 -0.91
N LYS A 28 64.84 62.03 -0.66
CA LYS A 28 66.09 62.39 0.02
C LYS A 28 66.92 63.43 -0.77
N ALA A 29 66.99 63.29 -2.09
CA ALA A 29 67.69 64.24 -2.95
C ALA A 29 67.02 65.62 -2.97
N PHE A 30 65.68 65.65 -2.95
CA PHE A 30 64.91 66.88 -2.83
C PHE A 30 65.19 67.61 -1.50
N GLU A 31 65.09 66.89 -0.38
CA GLU A 31 65.37 67.43 0.96
C GLU A 31 66.82 67.90 1.11
N GLN A 32 67.77 67.23 0.46
CA GLN A 32 69.18 67.66 0.47
C GLN A 32 69.41 68.93 -0.34
N ILE A 33 68.75 69.08 -1.50
CA ILE A 33 68.84 70.30 -2.32
C ILE A 33 68.16 71.47 -1.61
N GLU A 34 67.01 71.27 -0.96
CA GLU A 34 66.37 72.31 -0.14
C GLU A 34 67.28 72.76 1.01
N ARG A 35 67.89 71.81 1.74
CA ARG A 35 68.87 72.13 2.78
C ARG A 35 70.07 72.88 2.24
N ASP A 36 70.62 72.46 1.10
CA ASP A 36 71.77 73.12 0.47
C ASP A 36 71.44 74.56 0.05
N ILE A 37 70.25 74.81 -0.52
CA ILE A 37 69.77 76.16 -0.87
C ILE A 37 69.64 77.03 0.38
N GLN A 38 69.12 76.49 1.49
CA GLN A 38 68.87 77.25 2.72
C GLN A 38 70.13 77.53 3.55
N THR A 39 71.13 76.65 3.50
CA THR A 39 72.24 76.64 4.47
C THR A 39 73.61 76.97 3.86
N LYS A 40 73.80 76.79 2.55
CA LYS A 40 75.10 77.08 1.90
C LYS A 40 75.14 78.52 1.38
N LYS A 41 76.29 79.16 1.53
CA LYS A 41 76.58 80.44 0.84
C LYS A 41 76.88 80.13 -0.62
N LEU A 42 75.86 80.22 -1.46
CA LEU A 42 75.91 79.91 -2.89
C LEU A 42 76.11 81.19 -3.71
N SER A 43 76.78 81.08 -4.86
CA SER A 43 76.71 82.14 -5.86
C SER A 43 75.34 82.17 -6.54
N LYS A 44 74.98 83.31 -7.13
CA LYS A 44 73.68 83.53 -7.78
C LYS A 44 73.39 82.51 -8.89
N ASP A 45 74.41 82.03 -9.60
CA ASP A 45 74.26 81.02 -10.66
C ASP A 45 74.16 79.59 -10.13
N GLU A 46 74.83 79.28 -9.00
CA GLU A 46 74.70 77.97 -8.34
C GLU A 46 73.31 77.81 -7.70
N GLU A 47 72.81 78.88 -7.07
CA GLU A 47 71.46 78.93 -6.52
C GLU A 47 70.41 78.70 -7.61
N ARG A 48 70.52 79.41 -8.75
CA ARG A 48 69.63 79.22 -9.92
C ARG A 48 69.63 77.77 -10.42
N LYS A 49 70.81 77.14 -10.51
CA LYS A 49 70.95 75.73 -10.91
C LYS A 49 70.30 74.78 -9.91
N LEU A 50 70.49 74.99 -8.60
CA LEU A 50 69.89 74.17 -7.56
C LEU A 50 68.36 74.34 -7.50
N VAL A 51 67.85 75.56 -7.68
CA VAL A 51 66.41 75.83 -7.75
C VAL A 51 65.77 75.17 -8.96
N ALA A 52 66.41 75.23 -10.15
CA ALA A 52 65.91 74.53 -11.34
C ALA A 52 65.86 73.01 -11.13
N LYS A 53 66.91 72.43 -10.53
CA LYS A 53 66.99 71.01 -10.20
C LYS A 53 65.96 70.60 -9.13
N SER A 54 65.72 71.45 -8.13
CA SER A 54 64.67 71.26 -7.11
C SER A 54 63.28 71.20 -7.74
N LYS A 55 62.96 72.14 -8.63
CA LYS A 55 61.67 72.13 -9.36
C LYS A 55 61.49 70.86 -10.17
N GLU A 56 62.52 70.43 -10.88
CA GLU A 56 62.47 69.19 -11.67
C GLU A 56 62.23 67.95 -10.79
N ILE A 57 62.95 67.83 -9.68
CA ILE A 57 62.78 66.73 -8.73
C ILE A 57 61.38 66.77 -8.09
N ALA A 58 60.86 67.95 -7.74
CA ALA A 58 59.51 68.12 -7.21
C ALA A 58 58.43 67.63 -8.19
N THR A 59 58.54 68.01 -9.48
CA THR A 59 57.59 67.56 -10.51
C THR A 59 57.66 66.04 -10.71
N ARG A 60 58.86 65.46 -10.73
CA ARG A 60 59.04 64.00 -10.83
C ARG A 60 58.48 63.26 -9.62
N LEU A 61 58.72 63.77 -8.40
CA LEU A 61 58.15 63.22 -7.16
C LEU A 61 56.63 63.25 -7.17
N TYR A 62 56.03 64.36 -7.59
CA TYR A 62 54.59 64.50 -7.68
C TYR A 62 53.99 63.49 -8.66
N ALA A 63 54.58 63.35 -9.85
CA ALA A 63 54.14 62.38 -10.86
C ALA A 63 54.24 60.93 -10.33
N LEU A 64 55.35 60.57 -9.70
CA LEU A 64 55.54 59.23 -9.11
C LEU A 64 54.53 58.94 -7.98
N LYS A 65 54.24 59.92 -7.11
CA LYS A 65 53.21 59.77 -6.05
C LYS A 65 51.83 59.50 -6.64
N ILE A 66 51.46 60.17 -7.74
CA ILE A 66 50.19 59.92 -8.43
C ILE A 66 50.16 58.51 -9.02
N ILE A 67 51.25 58.07 -9.66
CA ILE A 67 51.35 56.73 -10.25
C ILE A 67 51.17 55.67 -9.17
N HIS A 68 51.88 55.78 -8.05
CA HIS A 68 51.79 54.81 -6.96
C HIS A 68 50.37 54.75 -6.37
N LYS A 69 49.72 55.91 -6.16
CA LYS A 69 48.32 55.96 -5.69
C LYS A 69 47.35 55.28 -6.67
N LYS A 70 47.60 55.39 -7.98
CA LYS A 70 46.80 54.68 -9.00
C LYS A 70 47.09 53.17 -8.95
N GLU A 71 48.35 52.77 -8.82
CA GLU A 71 48.74 51.36 -8.72
C GLU A 71 48.10 50.68 -7.51
N ASP A 72 48.13 51.31 -6.33
CA ASP A 72 47.50 50.78 -5.12
C ASP A 72 45.97 50.59 -5.31
N ARG A 73 45.32 51.54 -5.98
CA ARG A 73 43.90 51.41 -6.35
C ARG A 73 43.66 50.22 -7.30
N TYR A 74 44.51 50.06 -8.31
CA TYR A 74 44.41 48.92 -9.23
C TYR A 74 44.60 47.58 -8.52
N ARG A 75 45.58 47.47 -7.60
CA ARG A 75 45.78 46.26 -6.78
C ARG A 75 44.54 45.93 -5.96
N ASN A 76 43.94 46.93 -5.30
CA ASN A 76 42.72 46.73 -4.53
C ASN A 76 41.55 46.27 -5.42
N ILE A 77 41.34 46.90 -6.58
CA ILE A 77 40.30 46.50 -7.54
C ILE A 77 40.54 45.05 -8.03
N SER A 78 41.79 44.68 -8.31
CA SER A 78 42.15 43.32 -8.71
C SER A 78 41.79 42.29 -7.63
N SER A 79 42.13 42.56 -6.37
CA SER A 79 41.76 41.65 -5.27
C SER A 79 40.25 41.52 -5.07
N GLN A 80 39.51 42.61 -5.29
CA GLN A 80 38.05 42.57 -5.22
C GLN A 80 37.46 41.76 -6.38
N TYR A 81 38.04 41.89 -7.58
CA TYR A 81 37.65 41.10 -8.74
C TYR A 81 37.85 39.59 -8.47
N ASP A 82 39.00 39.19 -7.92
CA ASP A 82 39.26 37.79 -7.57
C ASP A 82 38.27 37.25 -6.54
N SER A 83 37.92 38.08 -5.54
CA SER A 83 36.90 37.73 -4.55
C SER A 83 35.52 37.53 -5.19
N ILE A 84 35.13 38.41 -6.12
CA ILE A 84 33.87 38.30 -6.86
C ILE A 84 33.88 37.05 -7.74
N LYS A 85 34.99 36.78 -8.44
CA LYS A 85 35.16 35.59 -9.29
C LYS A 85 35.02 34.30 -8.47
N ALA A 86 35.62 34.23 -7.28
CA ALA A 86 35.47 33.10 -6.38
C ALA A 86 34.02 32.89 -5.93
N LYS A 87 33.32 33.98 -5.54
CA LYS A 87 31.89 33.91 -5.18
C LYS A 87 31.03 33.45 -6.35
N MET A 88 31.31 33.95 -7.55
CA MET A 88 30.57 33.59 -8.77
C MET A 88 30.73 32.12 -9.11
N ASN A 89 31.95 31.56 -8.99
CA ASN A 89 32.17 30.13 -9.14
C ASN A 89 31.38 29.32 -8.10
N GLY A 90 31.39 29.74 -6.83
CA GLY A 90 30.60 29.09 -5.78
C GLY A 90 29.08 29.11 -6.07
N ILE A 91 28.56 30.18 -6.68
CA ILE A 91 27.16 30.23 -7.13
C ILE A 91 26.89 29.21 -8.25
N PHE A 92 27.81 29.03 -9.19
CA PHE A 92 27.67 28.03 -10.24
C PHE A 92 27.70 26.60 -9.70
N ASP A 93 28.58 26.33 -8.75
CA ASP A 93 28.67 25.02 -8.09
C ASP A 93 27.38 24.71 -7.33
N LEU A 94 26.88 25.65 -6.52
CA LEU A 94 25.60 25.53 -5.82
C LEU A 94 24.42 25.33 -6.79
N LYS A 95 24.40 26.06 -7.91
CA LYS A 95 23.37 25.89 -8.94
C LYS A 95 23.42 24.47 -9.53
N SER A 96 24.61 23.93 -9.77
CA SER A 96 24.78 22.57 -10.28
C SER A 96 24.31 21.53 -9.26
N GLU A 97 24.70 21.67 -8.00
CA GLU A 97 24.30 20.76 -6.92
C GLU A 97 22.77 20.75 -6.73
N LEU A 98 22.14 21.92 -6.69
CA LEU A 98 20.68 22.04 -6.60
C LEU A 98 20.00 21.45 -7.85
N GLY A 99 20.57 21.65 -9.04
CA GLY A 99 20.08 21.04 -10.27
C GLY A 99 20.06 19.51 -10.19
N ASN A 100 21.12 18.91 -9.65
CA ASN A 100 21.22 17.46 -9.45
C ASN A 100 20.18 16.96 -8.45
N LYS A 101 20.03 17.62 -7.29
CA LYS A 101 19.00 17.29 -6.29
C LYS A 101 17.58 17.38 -6.85
N ILE A 102 17.29 18.41 -7.65
CA ILE A 102 16.00 18.52 -8.34
C ILE A 102 15.80 17.35 -9.31
N GLY A 103 16.84 16.94 -10.03
CA GLY A 103 16.81 15.76 -10.91
C GLY A 103 16.49 14.47 -10.16
N GLU A 104 17.09 14.25 -9.00
CA GLU A 104 16.81 13.09 -8.13
C GLU A 104 15.38 13.11 -7.60
N LEU A 105 14.89 14.27 -7.15
CA LEU A 105 13.51 14.43 -6.69
C LEU A 105 12.50 14.12 -7.80
N LYS A 106 12.76 14.56 -9.04
CA LYS A 106 11.91 14.22 -10.19
C LYS A 106 11.86 12.72 -10.45
N LYS A 107 13.02 12.05 -10.45
CA LYS A 107 13.08 10.58 -10.60
C LYS A 107 12.29 9.86 -9.50
N SER A 108 12.43 10.30 -8.25
CA SER A 108 11.69 9.74 -7.11
C SER A 108 10.18 9.94 -7.27
N LEU A 109 9.77 11.14 -7.72
CA LEU A 109 8.37 11.44 -8.01
C LEU A 109 7.80 10.54 -9.11
N ASP A 110 8.54 10.31 -10.20
CA ASP A 110 8.12 9.42 -11.29
C ASP A 110 7.93 7.98 -10.79
N VAL A 111 8.83 7.49 -9.92
CA VAL A 111 8.68 6.17 -9.29
C VAL A 111 7.41 6.10 -8.44
N LEU A 112 7.13 7.13 -7.63
CA LEU A 112 5.93 7.18 -6.80
C LEU A 112 4.64 7.26 -7.63
N LEU A 113 4.65 7.99 -8.74
CA LEU A 113 3.50 8.07 -9.65
C LEU A 113 3.22 6.72 -10.32
N ASN A 114 4.27 6.02 -10.78
CA ASN A 114 4.14 4.69 -11.34
C ASN A 114 3.64 3.68 -10.30
N LEU A 115 4.19 3.72 -9.08
CA LEU A 115 3.74 2.88 -7.98
C LEU A 115 2.26 3.15 -7.66
N ARG A 116 1.86 4.42 -7.59
CA ARG A 116 0.46 4.81 -7.38
C ARG A 116 -0.45 4.20 -8.44
N GLU A 117 -0.11 4.30 -9.72
CA GLU A 117 -0.93 3.73 -10.80
C GLU A 117 -1.04 2.21 -10.67
N SER A 118 0.07 1.51 -10.42
CA SER A 118 0.08 0.06 -10.22
C SER A 118 -0.83 -0.39 -9.07
N LEU A 119 -0.84 0.35 -7.95
CA LEU A 119 -1.71 0.08 -6.82
C LEU A 119 -3.20 0.32 -7.16
N TYR A 120 -3.52 1.30 -8.00
CA TYR A 120 -4.90 1.49 -8.47
C TYR A 120 -5.36 0.36 -9.40
N GLU A 121 -4.48 -0.15 -10.26
CA GLU A 121 -4.77 -1.31 -11.10
C GLU A 121 -4.96 -2.58 -10.26
N GLU A 122 -4.08 -2.83 -9.30
CA GLU A 122 -4.18 -3.97 -8.38
C GLU A 122 -5.46 -3.88 -7.54
N ARG A 123 -5.79 -2.72 -6.99
CA ARG A 123 -7.05 -2.50 -6.28
C ARG A 123 -8.26 -2.80 -7.16
N ARG A 124 -8.25 -2.36 -8.43
CA ARG A 124 -9.33 -2.65 -9.40
C ARG A 124 -9.44 -4.15 -9.71
N LYS A 125 -8.33 -4.88 -9.72
CA LYS A 125 -8.30 -6.34 -9.87
C LYS A 125 -8.89 -7.03 -8.65
N ILE A 126 -8.43 -6.69 -7.45
CA ILE A 126 -8.93 -7.25 -6.18
C ILE A 126 -10.44 -7.01 -6.04
N ILE A 127 -10.94 -5.81 -6.36
CA ILE A 127 -12.39 -5.53 -6.30
C ILE A 127 -13.18 -6.45 -7.23
N ARG A 128 -12.67 -6.76 -8.42
CA ARG A 128 -13.32 -7.70 -9.34
C ARG A 128 -13.32 -9.11 -8.79
N GLU A 129 -12.18 -9.58 -8.27
CA GLU A 129 -12.05 -10.90 -7.66
C GLU A 129 -12.98 -11.07 -6.44
N VAL A 130 -13.08 -10.06 -5.57
CA VAL A 130 -13.99 -10.05 -4.43
C VAL A 130 -15.44 -10.13 -4.87
N ARG A 131 -15.84 -9.39 -5.92
CA ARG A 131 -17.21 -9.45 -6.46
C ARG A 131 -17.52 -10.82 -7.05
N GLU A 132 -16.59 -11.42 -7.78
CA GLU A 132 -16.75 -12.75 -8.33
C GLU A 132 -16.87 -13.81 -7.22
N ALA A 133 -16.03 -13.72 -6.19
CA ALA A 133 -16.11 -14.60 -5.03
C ALA A 133 -17.45 -14.45 -4.28
N ALA A 134 -17.92 -13.21 -4.10
CA ALA A 134 -19.22 -12.94 -3.48
C ALA A 134 -20.38 -13.55 -4.27
N ALA A 135 -20.38 -13.40 -5.60
CA ALA A 135 -21.40 -14.02 -6.46
C ALA A 135 -21.37 -15.56 -6.37
N LYS A 136 -20.17 -16.17 -6.33
CA LYS A 136 -20.03 -17.62 -6.15
C LYS A 136 -20.57 -18.08 -4.79
N LEU A 137 -20.33 -17.31 -3.72
CA LEU A 137 -20.87 -17.61 -2.39
C LEU A 137 -22.40 -17.53 -2.37
N GLU A 138 -22.99 -16.49 -3.00
CA GLU A 138 -24.44 -16.34 -3.11
C GLU A 138 -25.08 -17.51 -3.89
N MET A 139 -24.43 -17.99 -4.95
CA MET A 139 -24.86 -19.18 -5.67
C MET A 139 -24.83 -20.44 -4.78
N VAL A 140 -23.76 -20.64 -3.99
CA VAL A 140 -23.65 -21.77 -3.08
C VAL A 140 -24.72 -21.69 -1.99
N GLU A 141 -24.95 -20.52 -1.41
CA GLU A 141 -26.00 -20.29 -0.40
C GLU A 141 -27.39 -20.60 -0.98
N THR A 142 -27.67 -20.16 -2.20
CA THR A 142 -28.92 -20.49 -2.91
C THR A 142 -29.07 -21.99 -3.13
N GLN A 143 -27.99 -22.68 -3.51
CA GLN A 143 -27.99 -24.13 -3.70
C GLN A 143 -28.21 -24.88 -2.38
N LEU A 144 -27.58 -24.44 -1.29
CA LEU A 144 -27.76 -25.01 0.06
C LEU A 144 -29.21 -24.84 0.51
N ASN A 145 -29.77 -23.64 0.39
CA ASN A 145 -31.18 -23.36 0.70
C ASN A 145 -32.13 -24.25 -0.11
N ALA A 146 -31.84 -24.48 -1.39
CA ALA A 146 -32.63 -25.38 -2.24
C ALA A 146 -32.50 -26.86 -1.84
N ILE A 147 -31.34 -27.29 -1.31
CA ILE A 147 -31.13 -28.64 -0.78
C ILE A 147 -31.89 -28.80 0.55
N GLU A 148 -31.79 -27.82 1.45
CA GLU A 148 -32.50 -27.82 2.74
C GLU A 148 -34.02 -27.83 2.54
N PHE A 149 -34.52 -27.03 1.60
CA PHE A 149 -35.93 -27.05 1.23
C PHE A 149 -36.38 -28.43 0.70
N ARG A 150 -35.59 -29.03 -0.20
CA ARG A 150 -35.85 -30.38 -0.70
C ARG A 150 -35.83 -31.42 0.42
N ARG A 151 -34.84 -31.37 1.31
CA ARG A 151 -34.72 -32.26 2.47
C ARG A 151 -35.93 -32.12 3.40
N SER A 152 -36.34 -30.89 3.70
CA SER A 152 -37.50 -30.60 4.55
C SER A 152 -38.80 -31.12 3.92
N ARG A 153 -38.96 -30.95 2.60
CA ARG A 153 -40.10 -31.49 1.85
C ARG A 153 -40.13 -33.02 1.86
N ILE A 154 -38.98 -33.67 1.67
CA ILE A 154 -38.86 -35.13 1.73
C ILE A 154 -39.25 -35.62 3.13
N GLN A 155 -38.66 -35.04 4.19
CA GLN A 155 -39.00 -35.39 5.57
C GLN A 155 -40.48 -35.21 5.89
N ALA A 156 -41.09 -34.10 5.45
CA ALA A 156 -42.53 -33.87 5.62
C ALA A 156 -43.41 -34.85 4.83
N SER A 157 -42.93 -35.34 3.68
CA SER A 157 -43.62 -36.38 2.90
C SER A 157 -43.50 -37.76 3.52
N GLU A 158 -42.31 -38.12 4.01
CA GLU A 158 -42.05 -39.37 4.72
C GLU A 158 -42.87 -39.45 6.02
N TYR A 159 -42.96 -38.35 6.77
CA TYR A 159 -43.79 -38.30 7.97
C TYR A 159 -45.27 -38.52 7.67
N ARG A 160 -45.78 -37.94 6.57
CA ARG A 160 -47.16 -38.16 6.10
C ARG A 160 -47.39 -39.60 5.63
N GLN A 161 -46.46 -40.17 4.87
CA GLN A 161 -46.54 -41.56 4.43
C GLN A 161 -46.50 -42.53 5.61
N ARG A 162 -45.64 -42.29 6.61
CA ARG A 162 -45.59 -43.10 7.84
C ARG A 162 -46.92 -43.05 8.60
N LYS A 163 -47.51 -41.87 8.79
CA LYS A 163 -48.85 -41.75 9.42
C LYS A 163 -49.94 -42.45 8.62
N GLN A 164 -49.91 -42.37 7.29
CA GLN A 164 -50.89 -43.03 6.44
C GLN A 164 -50.74 -44.55 6.50
N LYS A 165 -49.50 -45.06 6.48
CA LYS A 165 -49.20 -46.48 6.61
C LYS A 165 -49.61 -47.02 7.98
N GLU A 166 -49.28 -46.32 9.06
CA GLU A 166 -49.71 -46.66 10.42
C GLU A 166 -51.24 -46.68 10.55
N SER A 167 -51.94 -45.73 9.91
CA SER A 167 -53.40 -45.73 9.88
C SER A 167 -53.98 -46.86 9.02
N GLY A 168 -53.29 -47.27 7.96
CA GLY A 168 -53.66 -48.40 7.10
C GLY A 168 -53.48 -49.73 7.83
N GLU A 169 -52.31 -49.94 8.45
CA GLU A 169 -52.00 -51.12 9.27
C GLU A 169 -52.98 -51.27 10.43
N ARG A 170 -53.41 -50.18 11.08
CA ARG A 170 -54.47 -50.22 12.10
C ARG A 170 -55.83 -50.65 11.55
N ARG A 171 -56.16 -50.29 10.31
CA ARG A 171 -57.41 -50.69 9.66
C ARG A 171 -57.35 -52.16 9.24
N GLU A 172 -56.24 -52.58 8.63
CA GLU A 172 -56.00 -53.98 8.26
C GLU A 172 -56.02 -54.89 9.48
N SER A 173 -55.33 -54.51 10.56
CA SER A 173 -55.36 -55.25 11.83
C SER A 173 -56.78 -55.37 12.41
N ARG A 174 -57.60 -54.32 12.33
CA ARG A 174 -59.02 -54.42 12.75
C ARG A 174 -59.84 -55.34 11.85
N TYR A 175 -59.60 -55.32 10.54
CA TYR A 175 -60.27 -56.20 9.59
C TYR A 175 -59.84 -57.67 9.77
N GLU A 176 -58.56 -57.93 10.02
CA GLU A 176 -58.05 -59.27 10.35
C GLU A 176 -58.66 -59.81 11.64
N VAL A 177 -58.70 -59.00 12.71
CA VAL A 177 -59.34 -59.40 13.97
C VAL A 177 -60.83 -59.71 13.79
N ALA A 178 -61.53 -58.93 12.96
CA ALA A 178 -62.94 -59.18 12.64
C ALA A 178 -63.13 -60.48 11.82
N GLN A 179 -62.28 -60.72 10.82
CA GLN A 179 -62.30 -61.97 10.05
C GLN A 179 -61.94 -63.18 10.91
N GLU A 180 -60.97 -63.07 11.80
CA GLU A 180 -60.55 -64.17 12.68
C GLU A 180 -61.68 -64.53 13.66
N ARG A 181 -62.41 -63.53 14.20
CA ARG A 181 -63.62 -63.79 15.00
C ARG A 181 -64.70 -64.50 14.20
N ALA A 182 -64.95 -64.08 12.96
CA ALA A 182 -65.92 -64.74 12.10
C ALA A 182 -65.52 -66.19 11.76
N LYS A 183 -64.23 -66.45 11.49
CA LYS A 183 -63.71 -67.81 11.28
C LYS A 183 -63.86 -68.67 12.53
N ARG A 184 -63.46 -68.19 13.71
CA ARG A 184 -63.62 -68.92 14.97
C ARG A 184 -65.09 -69.23 15.30
N SER A 185 -65.99 -68.30 14.99
CA SER A 185 -67.45 -68.53 15.13
C SER A 185 -67.94 -69.63 14.20
N LYS A 186 -67.50 -69.63 12.93
CA LYS A 186 -67.84 -70.68 11.96
C LYS A 186 -67.26 -72.04 12.34
N GLU A 187 -66.00 -72.10 12.76
CA GLU A 187 -65.36 -73.34 13.22
C GLU A 187 -66.04 -73.91 14.47
N ASN A 188 -66.46 -73.06 15.41
CA ASN A 188 -67.24 -73.49 16.57
C ASN A 188 -68.61 -74.04 16.16
N GLN A 189 -69.27 -73.41 15.18
CA GLN A 189 -70.54 -73.90 14.65
C GLN A 189 -70.37 -75.24 13.93
N ASP A 190 -69.30 -75.42 13.15
CA ASP A 190 -69.02 -76.67 12.43
C ASP A 190 -68.67 -77.81 13.39
N ARG A 191 -67.92 -77.53 14.47
CA ARG A 191 -67.70 -78.49 15.56
C ARG A 191 -69.00 -78.90 16.25
N TRP A 192 -69.86 -77.93 16.53
CA TRP A 192 -71.17 -78.18 17.13
C TRP A 192 -72.06 -79.03 16.23
N ASN A 193 -72.10 -78.72 14.93
CA ASN A 193 -72.83 -79.50 13.92
C ASN A 193 -72.27 -80.94 13.81
N THR A 194 -70.95 -81.11 13.84
CA THR A 194 -70.31 -82.43 13.77
C THR A 194 -70.66 -83.29 14.98
N LEU A 195 -70.65 -82.71 16.18
CA LEU A 195 -71.06 -83.40 17.42
C LEU A 195 -72.55 -83.78 17.38
N LYS A 196 -73.40 -82.89 16.83
CA LYS A 196 -74.82 -83.17 16.62
C LYS A 196 -75.05 -84.30 15.61
N GLU A 197 -74.30 -84.32 14.50
CA GLU A 197 -74.39 -85.38 13.50
C GLU A 197 -73.91 -86.74 14.04
N ALA A 198 -72.83 -86.75 14.83
CA ALA A 198 -72.35 -87.96 15.51
C ALA A 198 -73.39 -88.52 16.49
N ALA A 199 -74.06 -87.64 17.25
CA ALA A 199 -75.16 -88.03 18.12
C ALA A 199 -76.36 -88.59 17.33
N LEU A 200 -76.73 -87.97 16.20
CA LEU A 200 -77.79 -88.48 15.31
C LEU A 200 -77.43 -89.84 14.68
N LYS A 201 -76.17 -90.07 14.32
CA LYS A 201 -75.67 -91.36 13.83
C LYS A 201 -75.72 -92.44 14.92
N LYS A 202 -75.38 -92.11 16.17
CA LYS A 202 -75.57 -93.03 17.31
C LYS A 202 -77.04 -93.38 17.54
N MET A 203 -77.93 -92.39 17.43
CA MET A 203 -79.38 -92.60 17.54
C MET A 203 -79.90 -93.57 16.46
N SER A 204 -79.48 -93.36 15.21
CA SER A 204 -79.91 -94.19 14.07
C SER A 204 -79.31 -95.59 14.06
N SER A 205 -78.17 -95.80 14.72
CA SER A 205 -77.55 -97.14 14.89
C SER A 205 -78.08 -97.91 16.11
N GLY A 206 -78.96 -97.31 16.92
CA GLY A 206 -79.62 -97.97 18.04
C GLY A 206 -78.79 -98.02 19.34
N GLU A 207 -77.67 -97.31 19.41
CA GLU A 207 -76.88 -97.16 20.64
C GLU A 207 -77.53 -96.16 21.61
N LYS A 208 -77.36 -96.38 22.92
CA LYS A 208 -77.87 -95.47 23.95
C LYS A 208 -77.11 -94.14 23.88
N LEU A 209 -77.84 -93.04 23.72
CA LEU A 209 -77.30 -91.69 23.78
C LEU A 209 -77.00 -91.28 25.22
N THR A 210 -75.91 -90.55 25.42
CA THR A 210 -75.62 -89.86 26.68
C THR A 210 -76.52 -88.63 26.85
N PHE A 211 -76.63 -88.13 28.09
CA PHE A 211 -77.45 -86.94 28.40
C PHE A 211 -76.99 -85.70 27.62
N GLU A 212 -75.68 -85.54 27.40
CA GLU A 212 -75.13 -84.45 26.59
C GLU A 212 -75.43 -84.60 25.09
N GLU A 213 -75.41 -85.82 24.55
CA GLU A 213 -75.78 -86.11 23.16
C GLU A 213 -77.29 -85.94 22.92
N MET A 214 -78.14 -86.30 23.88
CA MET A 214 -79.58 -85.98 23.81
C MET A 214 -79.81 -84.46 23.87
N LYS A 215 -79.04 -83.72 24.67
CA LYS A 215 -79.09 -82.25 24.71
C LYS A 215 -78.62 -81.61 23.41
N LEU A 216 -77.66 -82.20 22.69
CA LEU A 216 -77.22 -81.73 21.37
C LEU A 216 -78.28 -81.91 20.27
N ILE A 217 -79.09 -82.97 20.36
CA ILE A 217 -80.14 -83.27 19.36
C ILE A 217 -81.45 -82.54 19.67
N PHE A 218 -81.89 -82.56 20.94
CA PHE A 218 -83.21 -82.12 21.38
C PHE A 218 -83.18 -80.93 22.35
N GLY A 219 -82.01 -80.49 22.80
CA GLY A 219 -81.92 -79.27 23.59
C GLY A 219 -82.35 -78.10 22.72
N ASP A 220 -83.41 -77.41 23.15
CA ASP A 220 -83.84 -76.16 22.55
C ASP A 220 -82.64 -75.25 22.36
N SER A 221 -82.42 -74.83 21.12
CA SER A 221 -81.58 -73.70 20.76
C SER A 221 -82.23 -72.41 21.27
N ASN A 222 -82.33 -72.26 22.60
CA ASN A 222 -82.61 -70.99 23.22
C ASN A 222 -81.32 -70.17 23.18
N ASN A 223 -81.22 -69.37 22.12
CA ASN A 223 -80.48 -68.12 22.11
C ASN A 223 -80.91 -67.28 23.32
N PRO A 224 -79.99 -66.87 24.20
CA PRO A 224 -80.12 -65.61 24.88
C PRO A 224 -79.56 -64.50 23.98
N ASP A 225 -80.33 -63.42 23.82
CA ASP A 225 -79.79 -62.11 23.43
C ASP A 225 -78.70 -61.65 24.40
#